data_AF-A0AA39T7N3-F1
#
_entry.id   AF-A0AA39T7N3-F1
#
_cell.length_a   1.000
_cell.length_b   1.000
_cell.length_c   1.000
_cell.angle_alpha   90.00
_cell.angle_beta   90.00
_cell.angle_gamma   90.00
#
_symmetry.space_group_name_H-M   'P 1'
#
loop_
_entity.id
_entity.type
_entity.pdbx_description
1 polymer ?
#
loop_
_entity_poly.entity_id
_entity_poly.type
_entity_poly.pdbx_seq_one_letter_code
_entity_poly.pdbx_strand_id
1 'polypeptide(L)'
;MFGFTQGCLPTHRWDELNAFFKKLGTKIIFGLNALTGRTIWPDGAKRAWDNTNAESLIRYTVQKNYSIHGWELGNELCGSGVGTRVAADQYASDTTSLQNIVQNTYKDMESKPLTIAPEGFFDAN
;
A
#
# COMPACT_ATOMS: atom_id res chain seq x y z
N MET A 1 -4.88 -11.43 -15.05
CA MET A 1 -4.94 -11.43 -13.57
C MET A 1 -6.28 -12.02 -13.15
N PHE A 2 -6.34 -13.34 -12.94
CA PHE A 2 -7.44 -14.19 -12.42
C PHE A 2 -8.92 -13.74 -12.57
N GLY A 3 -9.28 -13.01 -13.63
CA GLY A 3 -10.61 -12.40 -13.76
C GLY A 3 -10.90 -11.25 -12.78
N PHE A 4 -9.89 -10.73 -12.06
CA PHE A 4 -10.07 -9.57 -11.18
C PHE A 4 -10.42 -8.32 -11.98
N THR A 5 -11.41 -7.58 -11.48
CA THR A 5 -11.84 -6.30 -12.04
C THR A 5 -11.22 -5.14 -11.28
N GLN A 6 -11.21 -3.96 -11.90
CA GLN A 6 -10.93 -2.74 -11.17
C GLN A 6 -12.04 -2.47 -10.14
N GLY A 7 -11.63 -1.96 -8.99
CA GLY A 7 -12.52 -1.53 -7.92
C GLY A 7 -11.96 -0.28 -7.26
N CYS A 8 -12.85 0.56 -6.75
CA CYS A 8 -12.47 1.76 -6.00
C CYS A 8 -12.93 1.60 -4.55
N LEU A 9 -12.15 2.14 -3.61
CA LEU A 9 -12.55 2.33 -2.22
C LEU A 9 -12.95 3.80 -2.03
N PRO A 10 -14.25 4.14 -2.01
CA PRO A 10 -14.67 5.52 -1.77
C PRO A 10 -14.34 5.98 -0.35
N THR A 11 -14.19 7.29 -0.15
CA THR A 11 -13.88 7.85 1.18
C THR A 11 -14.96 7.57 2.22
N HIS A 12 -16.25 7.57 1.86
CA HIS A 12 -17.32 7.20 2.81
C HIS A 12 -17.15 5.76 3.33
N ARG A 13 -16.69 4.83 2.47
CA ARG A 13 -16.43 3.44 2.84
C ARG A 13 -15.21 3.33 3.74
N TRP A 14 -14.19 4.15 3.50
CA TRP A 14 -13.04 4.27 4.40
C TRP A 14 -13.43 4.81 5.79
N ASP A 15 -14.33 5.79 5.84
CA ASP A 15 -14.88 6.32 7.10
C ASP A 15 -15.65 5.24 7.87
N GLU A 16 -16.50 4.45 7.20
CA GLU A 16 -17.22 3.32 7.80
C GLU A 16 -16.28 2.26 8.40
N LEU A 17 -15.22 1.89 7.65
CA LEU A 17 -14.21 0.94 8.11
C LEU A 17 -13.51 1.46 9.37
N ASN A 18 -13.08 2.73 9.38
CA ASN A 18 -12.43 3.33 10.54
C ASN A 18 -13.36 3.46 11.75
N ALA A 19 -14.65 3.75 11.55
CA ALA A 19 -15.63 3.72 12.62
C ALA A 19 -15.77 2.32 13.23
N PHE A 20 -15.77 1.28 12.40
CA PHE A 20 -15.77 -0.11 12.83
C PHE A 20 -14.50 -0.48 13.61
N PHE A 21 -13.31 -0.12 13.10
CA PHE A 21 -12.03 -0.40 13.76
C PHE A 21 -11.94 0.29 15.13
N LYS A 22 -12.38 1.55 15.21
CA LYS A 22 -12.45 2.30 16.47
C LYS A 22 -13.36 1.62 17.49
N LYS A 23 -14.51 1.11 17.04
CA LYS A 23 -15.45 0.37 17.92
C LYS A 23 -14.82 -0.91 18.50
N LEU A 24 -13.94 -1.56 17.75
CA LEU A 24 -13.25 -2.78 18.18
C LEU A 24 -11.95 -2.52 18.97
N GLY A 25 -11.39 -1.31 18.91
CA GLY A 25 -10.09 -1.01 19.51
C GLY A 25 -8.92 -1.72 18.81
N THR A 26 -9.09 -2.10 17.54
CA THR A 26 -8.11 -2.89 16.79
C THR A 26 -7.01 -2.00 16.21
N LYS A 27 -5.78 -2.51 16.18
CA LYS A 27 -4.65 -1.93 15.42
C LYS A 27 -4.68 -2.44 13.99
N ILE A 28 -4.80 -1.55 13.01
CA ILE A 28 -5.06 -1.90 11.62
C ILE A 28 -3.81 -1.70 10.78
N ILE A 29 -3.51 -2.69 9.95
CA ILE A 29 -2.57 -2.55 8.83
C ILE A 29 -3.41 -2.55 7.55
N PHE A 30 -3.07 -1.68 6.60
CA PHE A 30 -3.82 -1.55 5.35
C PHE A 30 -2.90 -1.65 4.13
N GLY A 31 -3.23 -2.57 3.22
CA GLY A 31 -2.53 -2.80 1.97
C GLY A 31 -2.89 -1.78 0.88
N LEU A 32 -1.87 -1.15 0.32
CA LEU A 32 -1.97 -0.20 -0.78
C LEU A 32 -1.71 -0.90 -2.12
N ASN A 33 -2.39 -0.43 -3.17
CA ASN A 33 -2.23 -0.99 -4.51
C ASN A 33 -0.88 -0.60 -5.13
N ALA A 34 0.07 -1.53 -5.15
CA ALA A 34 1.39 -1.35 -5.75
C ALA A 34 1.42 -1.43 -7.29
N LEU A 35 0.31 -1.78 -7.95
CA LEU A 35 0.22 -1.87 -9.41
C LEU A 35 -0.31 -0.59 -10.08
N THR A 36 -0.75 0.40 -9.30
CA THR A 36 -1.22 1.69 -9.83
C THR A 36 -0.13 2.36 -10.69
N GLY A 37 -0.52 2.79 -11.90
CA GLY A 37 0.37 3.45 -12.86
C GLY A 37 1.29 2.51 -13.67
N ARG A 38 1.30 1.21 -13.36
CA ARG A 38 2.16 0.25 -14.06
C ARG A 38 1.51 -0.35 -15.30
N THR A 39 2.36 -0.77 -16.23
CA THR A 39 1.94 -1.60 -17.36
C THR A 39 2.29 -3.06 -17.06
N ILE A 40 1.33 -3.97 -17.21
CA ILE A 40 1.52 -5.39 -16.95
C ILE A 40 1.99 -6.08 -18.24
N TRP A 41 3.18 -6.69 -18.18
CA TRP A 41 3.77 -7.47 -19.25
C TRP A 41 3.85 -8.96 -18.87
N PRO A 42 4.05 -9.87 -19.83
CA PRO A 42 4.19 -11.30 -19.53
C PRO A 42 5.28 -11.65 -18.51
N ASP A 43 6.33 -10.84 -18.43
CA ASP A 43 7.49 -11.06 -17.55
C ASP A 43 7.46 -10.24 -16.24
N GLY A 44 6.42 -9.41 -16.04
CA GLY A 44 6.19 -8.62 -14.83
C GLY A 44 5.55 -7.26 -15.07
N ALA A 45 5.21 -6.58 -13.99
CA ALA A 45 4.75 -5.19 -13.99
C ALA A 45 5.96 -4.25 -14.17
N LYS A 46 5.86 -3.31 -15.11
CA LYS A 46 6.93 -2.36 -15.46
C LYS A 46 6.50 -0.93 -15.12
N ARG A 47 7.51 -0.04 -15.05
CA ARG A 47 7.43 1.37 -14.62
C ARG A 47 7.35 1.53 -13.10
N ALA A 48 7.70 2.72 -12.63
CA ALA A 48 7.58 3.11 -11.23
C ALA A 48 6.11 3.14 -10.79
N TRP A 49 5.90 2.93 -9.49
CA TRP A 49 4.58 3.03 -8.88
C TRP A 49 4.07 4.49 -8.89
N ASP A 50 2.84 4.70 -9.35
CA ASP A 50 2.16 5.98 -9.17
C ASP A 50 1.54 6.02 -7.76
N ASN A 51 2.19 6.79 -6.89
CA ASN A 51 1.85 6.89 -5.48
C ASN A 51 0.76 7.94 -5.17
N THR A 52 0.29 8.69 -6.17
CA THR A 52 -0.62 9.84 -5.97
C THR A 52 -1.90 9.43 -5.24
N ASN A 53 -2.47 8.28 -5.61
CA ASN A 53 -3.70 7.78 -4.98
C ASN A 53 -3.46 7.35 -3.52
N ALA A 54 -2.36 6.67 -3.25
CA ALA A 54 -2.01 6.23 -1.90
C ALA A 54 -1.68 7.41 -0.98
N GLU A 55 -0.91 8.38 -1.46
CA GLU A 55 -0.61 9.60 -0.70
C GLU A 55 -1.90 10.35 -0.34
N SER A 56 -2.84 10.47 -1.27
CA SER A 56 -4.14 11.09 -1.01
C SER A 56 -4.92 10.37 0.11
N LEU A 57 -4.98 9.04 0.09
CA LEU A 57 -5.63 8.24 1.13
C LEU A 57 -4.94 8.40 2.49
N ILE A 58 -3.60 8.38 2.52
CA ILE A 58 -2.81 8.54 3.75
C ILE A 58 -3.04 9.92 4.35
N ARG A 59 -3.01 10.99 3.53
CA ARG A 59 -3.29 12.36 3.97
C ARG A 59 -4.72 12.52 4.49
N TYR A 60 -5.70 11.92 3.81
CA TYR A 60 -7.08 11.92 4.26
C TYR A 60 -7.23 11.22 5.62
N THR A 61 -6.55 10.10 5.81
CA THR A 61 -6.54 9.35 7.08
C THR A 61 -6.00 10.20 8.23
N VAL A 62 -4.89 10.91 8.01
CA VAL A 62 -4.33 11.87 8.98
C VAL A 62 -5.29 13.03 9.25
N GLN A 63 -5.87 13.63 8.21
CA GLN A 63 -6.84 14.73 8.35
C GLN A 63 -8.06 14.34 9.19
N LYS A 64 -8.50 13.08 9.08
CA LYS A 64 -9.65 12.54 9.83
C LYS A 64 -9.29 12.03 11.22
N ASN A 65 -8.02 12.15 11.61
CA ASN A 65 -7.48 11.63 12.87
C ASN A 65 -7.77 10.13 13.06
N TYR A 66 -7.65 9.37 11.96
CA TYR A 66 -7.78 7.91 11.98
C TYR A 66 -6.45 7.25 12.33
N SER A 67 -6.51 6.18 13.12
CA SER A 67 -5.33 5.44 13.54
C SER A 67 -5.09 4.26 12.62
N ILE A 68 -3.91 4.24 12.02
CA ILE A 68 -3.38 3.12 11.25
C ILE A 68 -2.05 2.70 11.89
N HIS A 69 -1.87 1.41 12.08
CA HIS A 69 -0.66 0.84 12.67
C HIS A 69 0.44 0.62 11.63
N GLY A 70 0.07 0.30 10.38
CA GLY A 70 1.00 0.14 9.29
C GLY A 70 0.36 0.29 7.91
N TRP A 71 1.17 0.69 6.94
CA TRP A 71 0.84 0.71 5.53
C TRP A 71 1.66 -0.35 4.81
N GLU A 72 0.96 -1.29 4.18
CA GLU A 72 1.56 -2.32 3.34
C GLU A 72 1.57 -1.88 1.87
N LEU A 73 2.59 -2.27 1.10
CA LEU A 73 2.67 -1.97 -0.33
C LEU A 73 2.61 -3.24 -1.17
N GLY A 74 1.47 -3.48 -1.80
CA GLY A 74 1.24 -4.65 -2.67
C GLY A 74 1.13 -5.96 -1.90
N ASN A 75 0.66 -7.00 -2.60
CA ASN A 75 0.44 -8.34 -2.06
C ASN A 75 1.00 -9.36 -3.07
N GLU A 76 1.94 -10.19 -2.65
CA GLU A 76 2.49 -11.31 -3.42
C GLU A 76 3.08 -10.91 -4.78
N LEU A 77 3.74 -9.75 -4.83
CA LEU A 77 4.32 -9.20 -6.06
C LEU A 77 5.85 -9.38 -6.16
N CYS A 78 6.53 -9.95 -5.17
CA CYS A 78 7.96 -10.24 -5.23
C CYS A 78 8.26 -11.70 -5.63
N GLY A 79 9.50 -11.97 -6.00
CA GLY A 79 9.94 -13.30 -6.44
C GLY A 79 9.22 -13.76 -7.71
N SER A 80 8.68 -14.97 -7.68
CA SER A 80 7.84 -15.51 -8.76
C SER A 80 6.55 -14.72 -8.95
N GLY A 81 6.04 -14.11 -7.88
CA GLY A 81 4.79 -13.36 -7.83
C GLY A 81 3.54 -14.19 -8.12
N VAL A 82 2.36 -13.62 -7.84
CA VAL A 82 1.06 -14.23 -8.14
C VAL A 82 0.35 -13.42 -9.22
N GLY A 83 0.28 -13.99 -10.42
CA GLY A 83 -0.31 -13.37 -11.61
C GLY A 83 0.57 -12.29 -12.28
N THR A 84 1.39 -11.58 -11.53
CA THR A 84 2.47 -10.70 -12.01
C THR A 84 3.53 -10.52 -10.93
N ARG A 85 4.61 -9.79 -11.23
CA ARG A 85 5.69 -9.47 -10.28
C ARG A 85 6.28 -8.10 -10.52
N VAL A 86 6.86 -7.50 -9.49
CA VAL A 86 7.69 -6.28 -9.56
C VAL A 86 9.13 -6.70 -9.28
N ALA A 87 10.08 -6.20 -10.09
CA ALA A 87 11.50 -6.46 -9.88
C ALA A 87 11.96 -5.93 -8.51
N ALA A 88 12.87 -6.64 -7.84
CA ALA A 88 13.22 -6.37 -6.45
C ALA A 88 13.79 -4.95 -6.23
N ASP A 89 14.61 -4.47 -7.16
CA ASP A 89 15.19 -3.12 -7.16
C ASP A 89 14.09 -2.04 -7.28
N GLN A 90 13.15 -2.23 -8.20
CA GLN A 90 12.02 -1.34 -8.37
C GLN A 90 11.10 -1.36 -7.13
N TYR A 91 10.79 -2.55 -6.60
CA TYR A 91 9.94 -2.68 -5.41
C TYR A 91 10.58 -2.02 -4.18
N ALA A 92 11.91 -2.14 -4.00
CA ALA A 92 12.63 -1.44 -2.94
C ALA A 92 12.56 0.09 -3.10
N SER A 93 12.68 0.59 -4.34
CA SER A 93 12.52 2.02 -4.65
C SER A 93 11.10 2.52 -4.35
N ASP A 94 10.09 1.75 -4.71
CA ASP A 94 8.68 2.10 -4.46
C ASP A 94 8.35 2.06 -2.95
N THR A 95 8.92 1.10 -2.22
CA THR A 95 8.80 1.01 -0.75
C THR A 95 9.46 2.20 -0.06
N THR A 96 10.63 2.63 -0.56
CA THR A 96 11.30 3.86 -0.08
C THR A 96 10.41 5.09 -0.33
N SER A 97 9.73 5.14 -1.47
CA SER A 97 8.79 6.22 -1.77
C SER A 97 7.59 6.23 -0.80
N LEU A 98 7.01 5.07 -0.48
CA LEU A 98 5.98 4.96 0.55
C LEU A 98 6.48 5.41 1.93
N GLN A 99 7.68 4.98 2.33
CA GLN A 99 8.31 5.39 3.58
C GLN A 99 8.42 6.93 3.66
N ASN A 100 8.86 7.58 2.59
CA ASN A 100 8.97 9.03 2.54
C ASN A 100 7.59 9.73 2.67
N ILE A 101 6.56 9.21 2.01
CA ILE A 101 5.18 9.72 2.14
C ILE A 101 4.70 9.61 3.59
N VAL A 102 4.92 8.46 4.23
CA VAL A 102 4.54 8.23 5.63
C VAL A 102 5.30 9.21 6.55
N GLN A 103 6.62 9.32 6.40
CA GLN A 103 7.42 10.22 7.24
C GLN A 103 7.00 11.68 7.09
N ASN A 104 6.72 12.12 5.86
CA ASN A 104 6.33 13.51 5.59
C ASN A 104 4.90 13.82 6.04
N THR A 105 3.97 12.88 5.87
CA THR A 105 2.55 13.11 6.19
C THR A 105 2.29 13.05 7.70
N TYR A 106 3.02 12.19 8.43
CA TYR A 106 2.93 12.05 9.89
C TYR A 106 4.01 12.84 10.64
N LYS A 107 4.64 13.84 10.01
CA LYS A 107 5.80 14.55 10.57
C LYS A 107 5.53 15.23 11.93
N ASP A 108 4.29 15.69 12.14
CA ASP A 108 3.86 16.41 13.34
C ASP A 108 3.13 15.49 14.36
N MET A 109 3.12 14.17 14.11
CA MET A 109 2.48 13.18 14.99
C MET A 109 3.52 12.48 15.86
N GLU A 110 3.17 12.23 17.12
CA GLU A 110 4.06 11.54 18.07
C GLU A 110 4.42 10.12 17.62
N SER A 111 3.44 9.39 17.08
CA SER A 111 3.63 8.03 16.58
C SER A 111 3.38 7.98 15.08
N LYS A 112 4.30 7.33 14.35
CA LYS A 112 4.20 7.12 12.90
C LYS A 112 3.87 5.65 12.62
N PRO A 113 3.01 5.35 11.64
CA PRO A 113 2.73 3.97 11.24
C PRO A 113 3.97 3.31 10.64
N LEU A 114 4.00 1.98 10.68
CA LEU A 114 5.00 1.17 10.00
C LEU A 114 4.82 1.25 8.47
N THR A 115 5.92 1.11 7.73
CA THR A 115 5.89 0.81 6.29
C THR A 115 6.31 -0.65 6.12
N ILE A 116 5.47 -1.45 5.47
CA ILE A 116 5.62 -2.90 5.38
C ILE A 116 5.57 -3.31 3.91
N ALA A 117 6.51 -4.14 3.49
CA ALA A 117 6.65 -4.71 2.16
C ALA A 117 7.64 -5.89 2.25
N PRO A 118 7.69 -6.82 1.28
CA PRO A 118 6.90 -6.88 0.04
C PRO A 118 5.67 -7.81 0.11
N GLU A 119 5.34 -8.34 1.30
CA GLU A 119 4.23 -9.28 1.50
C GLU A 119 4.23 -10.42 0.47
N GLY A 120 5.36 -11.11 0.31
CA GLY A 120 5.47 -12.13 -0.72
C GLY A 120 6.57 -13.15 -0.46
N PHE A 121 6.92 -13.87 -1.52
CA PHE A 121 7.75 -15.06 -1.44
C PHE A 121 9.24 -14.74 -1.48
N PHE A 122 10.00 -15.56 -0.77
CA PHE A 122 11.44 -15.61 -0.92
C PHE A 122 11.81 -16.70 -1.93
N ASP A 123 12.43 -16.29 -3.03
CA ASP A 123 13.08 -17.21 -3.97
C ASP A 123 14.56 -17.28 -3.63
N ALA A 124 15.03 -18.43 -3.15
CA ALA A 124 16.39 -18.58 -2.66
C ALA A 124 17.47 -18.43 -3.74
N ASN A 125 17.09 -18.62 -5.02
CA ASN A 125 17.98 -19.03 -6.11
C ASN A 125 18.76 -20.32 -5.82
#